data_AF-A0A176VL93-F1
#
_entry.id   AF-A0A176VL93-F1
#
_cell.length_a   1.000
_cell.length_b   1.000
_cell.length_c   1.000
_cell.angle_alpha   90.00
_cell.angle_beta   90.00
_cell.angle_gamma   90.00
#
_symmetry.space_group_name_H-M   'P 1'
#
loop_
_entity.id
_entity.type
_entity.pdbx_description
1 polymer ?
#
loop_
_entity_poly.entity_id
_entity_poly.type
_entity_poly.pdbx_seq_one_letter_code
_entity_poly.pdbx_strand_id
1 'polypeptide(L)'
;MSTMNFKALSACCLMLLLLGDGARSLAATVINVRLDGSGDYTTVQEAVDAVPTSNKERVTIRIFSGIYLEKVYIPSNKPYITFKGYGLTTPVISWNDNATTAGSTWATSTVAIDAKNFIARRISFKNTAPPPAAGASGGQAIALRISGDKAAFYNCEFWGAQDTLCDMQGRHYFKSCFIQGSIDFIFGNGQSIYTGCHINSIAKTAGSITAQYRQSTTDVTGFSFVNCNVTGTGSVYLGRAWGSAARVVFSSSVLGSLVNSRGWNDWNNASLDSTVYFGEYNNTGPGADTSKRVSYFYNLSEDEVTSFVDLSFISANDCQDCNKNGLSLLLPVDFIVWIWCGTEKDIGLCIPADNSTESRRYEKASLDKLAYRQSGNLSFRRIHSSLTNTAAMEVSHQQAQESFSLGRRMMELAAFCSPSVRRTDKRPHKAVREDANVPNEARITSCFEVWWV
;
A
#
# COMPACT_ATOMS: atom_id res chain seq x y z
N MET A 1 -43.32 52.33 -27.16
CA MET A 1 -42.31 51.26 -27.06
C MET A 1 -41.05 51.86 -26.48
N SER A 2 -40.59 51.28 -25.37
CA SER A 2 -39.71 51.88 -24.37
C SER A 2 -38.25 52.04 -24.79
N THR A 3 -37.64 53.12 -24.32
CA THR A 3 -36.21 53.40 -24.41
C THR A 3 -35.43 52.55 -23.40
N MET A 4 -34.59 51.64 -23.89
CA MET A 4 -33.65 50.86 -23.07
C MET A 4 -32.40 51.67 -22.75
N ASN A 5 -32.04 51.67 -21.47
CA ASN A 5 -31.07 52.54 -20.81
C ASN A 5 -29.64 51.95 -20.95
N PHE A 6 -28.77 52.61 -21.72
CA PHE A 6 -27.42 52.14 -22.07
C PHE A 6 -26.39 52.14 -20.91
N LYS A 7 -26.80 52.45 -19.68
CA LYS A 7 -25.90 52.54 -18.51
C LYS A 7 -25.64 51.21 -17.79
N ALA A 8 -26.37 50.14 -18.10
CA ALA A 8 -26.26 48.87 -17.38
C ALA A 8 -25.19 47.91 -17.94
N LEU A 9 -24.75 48.06 -19.19
CA LEU A 9 -23.77 47.13 -19.78
C LEU A 9 -22.31 47.41 -19.39
N SER A 10 -21.97 48.64 -19.01
CA SER A 10 -20.57 49.00 -18.67
C SER A 10 -20.15 48.58 -17.26
N ALA A 11 -21.10 48.30 -16.36
CA ALA A 11 -20.80 47.90 -14.98
C ALA A 11 -20.58 46.38 -14.82
N CYS A 12 -21.14 45.56 -15.73
CA CYS A 12 -20.95 44.10 -15.68
C CYS A 12 -19.57 43.65 -16.19
N CYS A 13 -18.98 44.33 -17.19
CA CYS A 13 -17.64 43.99 -17.67
C CYS A 13 -16.52 44.36 -16.68
N LEU A 14 -16.72 45.36 -15.80
CA LEU A 14 -15.73 45.73 -14.79
C LEU A 14 -15.83 44.87 -13.51
N MET A 15 -17.00 44.27 -13.22
CA MET A 15 -17.15 43.28 -12.14
C MET A 15 -16.69 41.87 -12.52
N LEU A 16 -16.55 41.54 -13.81
CA LEU A 16 -15.94 40.27 -14.22
C LEU A 16 -14.40 40.30 -14.22
N LEU A 17 -13.77 41.48 -14.18
CA LEU A 17 -12.31 41.62 -14.10
C LEU A 17 -11.77 41.72 -12.66
N LEU A 18 -12.64 41.82 -11.65
CA LEU A 18 -12.26 41.82 -10.21
C LEU A 18 -12.60 40.51 -9.49
N LEU A 19 -13.14 39.51 -10.19
CA LEU A 19 -13.33 38.16 -9.67
C LEU A 19 -12.30 37.15 -10.22
N GLY A 20 -11.30 37.64 -10.96
CA GLY A 20 -10.25 36.80 -11.57
C GLY A 20 -9.14 36.33 -10.63
N ASP A 21 -9.00 36.90 -9.43
CA ASP A 21 -7.89 36.60 -8.51
C ASP A 21 -8.22 35.60 -7.38
N GLY A 22 -9.40 34.96 -7.42
CA GLY A 22 -9.91 34.19 -6.28
C GLY A 22 -9.81 32.67 -6.35
N ALA A 23 -9.41 32.09 -7.47
CA ALA A 23 -9.34 30.63 -7.62
C ALA A 23 -8.08 30.21 -8.39
N ARG A 24 -6.91 30.47 -7.79
CA ARG A 24 -5.80 29.54 -8.02
C ARG A 24 -6.27 28.19 -7.49
N SER A 25 -6.64 27.29 -8.39
CA SER A 25 -6.55 25.86 -8.11
C SER A 25 -5.16 25.65 -7.50
N LEU A 26 -5.11 25.33 -6.21
CA LEU A 26 -3.87 25.00 -5.51
C LEU A 26 -3.35 23.73 -6.18
N ALA A 27 -2.57 23.92 -7.24
CA ALA A 27 -1.90 22.82 -7.91
C ALA A 27 -1.09 22.09 -6.85
N ALA A 28 -1.37 20.80 -6.68
CA ALA A 28 -0.64 19.99 -5.71
C ALA A 28 0.86 20.10 -6.02
N THR A 29 1.67 20.55 -5.05
CA THR A 29 3.12 20.65 -5.23
C THR A 29 3.68 19.25 -5.38
N VAL A 30 4.37 18.99 -6.50
CA VAL A 30 5.02 17.72 -6.80
C VAL A 30 6.51 17.96 -6.99
N ILE A 31 7.33 17.15 -6.30
CA ILE A 31 8.79 17.13 -6.43
C ILE A 31 9.18 15.74 -6.94
N ASN A 32 9.98 15.65 -8.00
CA ASN A 32 10.44 14.39 -8.58
C ASN A 32 11.87 14.09 -8.15
N VAL A 33 12.10 12.90 -7.62
CA VAL A 33 13.43 12.42 -7.21
C VAL A 33 13.84 11.28 -8.13
N ARG A 34 14.97 11.43 -8.82
CA ARG A 34 15.50 10.45 -9.78
C ARG A 34 17.01 10.33 -9.69
N LEU A 35 17.49 9.10 -9.55
CA LEU A 35 18.93 8.80 -9.47
C LEU A 35 19.71 9.18 -10.75
N ASP A 36 19.04 9.24 -11.90
CA ASP A 36 19.66 9.57 -13.20
C ASP A 36 19.82 11.08 -13.45
N GLY A 37 19.39 11.93 -12.51
CA GLY A 37 19.47 13.39 -12.63
C GLY A 37 18.39 14.03 -13.51
N SER A 38 17.44 13.26 -14.06
CA SER A 38 16.33 13.80 -14.85
C SER A 38 15.15 14.32 -14.02
N GLY A 39 15.25 14.26 -12.68
CA GLY A 39 14.27 14.79 -11.73
C GLY A 39 14.67 16.17 -11.18
N ASP A 40 13.86 16.69 -10.26
CA ASP A 40 14.16 17.93 -9.54
C ASP A 40 15.33 17.74 -8.56
N TYR A 41 15.46 16.53 -7.99
CA TYR A 41 16.55 16.13 -7.09
C TYR A 41 17.03 14.71 -7.39
N THR A 42 18.24 14.40 -6.95
CA THR A 42 18.81 13.04 -7.06
C THR A 42 18.68 12.24 -5.77
N THR A 43 18.57 12.91 -4.63
CA THR A 43 18.38 12.30 -3.30
C THR A 43 17.01 12.62 -2.72
N VAL A 44 16.52 11.75 -1.84
CA VAL A 44 15.25 11.95 -1.13
C VAL A 44 15.40 13.04 -0.08
N GLN A 45 16.54 13.12 0.61
CA GLN A 45 16.77 14.14 1.63
C GLN A 45 16.74 15.56 1.05
N GLU A 46 17.37 15.81 -0.11
CA GLU A 46 17.33 17.14 -0.75
C GLU A 46 15.89 17.58 -1.07
N ALA A 47 15.05 16.65 -1.53
CA ALA A 47 13.65 16.92 -1.80
C ALA A 47 12.86 17.24 -0.52
N VAL A 48 13.17 16.57 0.60
CA VAL A 48 12.60 16.90 1.92
C VAL A 48 13.09 18.28 2.39
N ASP A 49 14.35 18.60 2.18
CA ASP A 49 14.96 19.88 2.56
C ASP A 49 14.35 21.05 1.80
N ALA A 50 13.93 20.83 0.55
CA ALA A 50 13.24 21.81 -0.28
C ALA A 50 11.81 22.16 0.19
N VAL A 51 11.15 21.29 0.95
CA VAL A 51 9.81 21.57 1.49
C VAL A 51 9.91 22.72 2.52
N PRO A 52 9.12 23.80 2.42
CA PRO A 52 9.20 24.90 3.37
C PRO A 52 8.93 24.45 4.82
N THR A 53 9.59 25.08 5.78
CA THR A 53 9.23 24.91 7.20
C THR A 53 7.83 25.47 7.45
N SER A 54 7.12 24.92 8.44
CA SER A 54 5.73 25.25 8.76
C SER A 54 4.79 25.10 7.57
N ASN A 55 5.08 24.12 6.71
CA ASN A 55 4.27 23.77 5.54
C ASN A 55 2.79 23.55 5.94
N LYS A 56 1.86 24.09 5.15
CA LYS A 56 0.42 23.96 5.39
C LYS A 56 -0.30 23.16 4.31
N GLU A 57 0.35 22.97 3.17
CA GLU A 57 -0.21 22.34 1.99
C GLU A 57 0.53 21.04 1.68
N ARG A 58 -0.13 20.09 1.02
CA ARG A 58 0.50 18.78 0.80
C ARG A 58 1.51 18.83 -0.33
N VAL A 59 2.75 18.45 -0.01
CA VAL A 59 3.82 18.29 -0.99
C VAL A 59 4.01 16.80 -1.26
N THR A 60 3.88 16.40 -2.52
CA THR A 60 4.10 15.02 -2.96
C THR A 60 5.50 14.88 -3.54
N ILE A 61 6.36 14.15 -2.84
CA ILE A 61 7.67 13.75 -3.33
C ILE A 61 7.51 12.41 -4.06
N ARG A 62 7.60 12.44 -5.39
CA ARG A 62 7.59 11.28 -6.28
C ARG A 62 9.00 10.70 -6.34
N ILE A 63 9.18 9.53 -5.78
CA ILE A 63 10.46 8.83 -5.75
C ILE A 63 10.42 7.77 -6.84
N PHE A 64 11.26 7.89 -7.86
CA PHE A 64 11.28 6.97 -8.97
C PHE A 64 12.06 5.69 -8.66
N SER A 65 11.78 4.61 -9.37
CA SER A 65 12.45 3.32 -9.23
C SER A 65 13.97 3.44 -9.09
N GLY A 66 14.52 2.84 -8.05
CA GLY A 66 15.93 2.96 -7.70
C GLY A 66 16.21 2.50 -6.27
N ILE A 67 17.48 2.32 -5.94
CA ILE A 67 17.95 2.10 -4.57
C ILE A 67 18.68 3.37 -4.13
N TYR A 68 18.08 4.07 -3.18
CA TYR A 68 18.57 5.30 -2.57
C TYR A 68 19.33 4.94 -1.31
N LEU A 69 20.66 4.98 -1.38
CA LEU A 69 21.56 4.65 -0.27
C LEU A 69 21.82 5.89 0.60
N GLU A 70 20.83 6.27 1.38
CA GLU A 70 20.85 7.47 2.20
C GLU A 70 20.02 7.29 3.47
N LYS A 71 20.28 8.16 4.46
CA LYS A 71 19.39 8.34 5.61
C LYS A 71 18.50 9.54 5.34
N VAL A 72 17.21 9.40 5.65
CA VAL A 72 16.22 10.47 5.46
C VAL A 72 15.61 10.87 6.79
N TYR A 73 15.65 12.16 7.10
CA TYR A 73 15.00 12.74 8.26
C TYR A 73 13.96 13.78 7.86
N ILE A 74 12.72 13.58 8.30
CA ILE A 74 11.61 14.50 8.11
C ILE A 74 11.28 15.17 9.46
N PRO A 75 11.73 16.41 9.69
CA PRO A 75 11.55 17.10 10.95
C PRO A 75 10.09 17.47 11.22
N SER A 76 9.73 17.62 12.49
CA SER A 76 8.36 17.91 12.94
C SER A 76 7.77 19.22 12.39
N ASN A 77 8.63 20.17 12.00
CA ASN A 77 8.25 21.44 11.40
C ASN A 77 7.97 21.36 9.89
N LYS A 78 7.96 20.17 9.27
CA LYS A 78 7.60 19.98 7.86
C LYS A 78 6.42 19.00 7.67
N PRO A 79 5.22 19.33 8.17
CA PRO A 79 4.06 18.43 8.06
C PRO A 79 3.54 18.36 6.62
N TYR A 80 2.61 17.44 6.37
CA TYR A 80 1.93 17.24 5.08
C TYR A 80 2.84 16.84 3.92
N ILE A 81 3.88 16.06 4.18
CA ILE A 81 4.72 15.45 3.15
C ILE A 81 4.15 14.09 2.76
N THR A 82 4.05 13.83 1.45
CA THR A 82 3.72 12.51 0.90
C THR A 82 4.91 11.95 0.14
N PHE A 83 5.39 10.77 0.50
CA PHE A 83 6.26 9.96 -0.35
C PHE A 83 5.41 9.06 -1.24
N LYS A 84 5.64 9.10 -2.55
CA LYS A 84 4.94 8.26 -3.51
C LYS A 84 5.94 7.60 -4.45
N GLY A 85 6.02 6.28 -4.42
CA GLY A 85 6.86 5.55 -5.36
C GLY A 85 6.28 5.58 -6.77
N TYR A 86 7.18 5.64 -7.74
CA TYR A 86 6.84 5.73 -9.16
C TYR A 86 7.83 4.91 -9.99
N GLY A 87 7.39 4.44 -11.17
CA GLY A 87 8.21 3.62 -12.07
C GLY A 87 7.93 2.13 -11.96
N LEU A 88 8.70 1.30 -12.67
CA LEU A 88 8.47 -0.13 -12.85
C LEU A 88 8.56 -0.91 -11.52
N THR A 89 9.60 -0.65 -10.74
CA THR A 89 9.83 -1.28 -9.44
C THR A 89 9.53 -0.32 -8.30
N THR A 90 9.22 -0.87 -7.12
CA THR A 90 9.12 -0.10 -5.88
C THR A 90 10.49 0.49 -5.55
N PRO A 91 10.63 1.81 -5.39
CA PRO A 91 11.90 2.41 -4.97
C PRO A 91 12.21 2.04 -3.52
N VAL A 92 13.50 1.92 -3.22
CA VAL A 92 14.00 1.49 -1.92
C VAL A 92 14.87 2.58 -1.31
N ILE A 93 14.54 3.05 -0.11
CA ILE A 93 15.46 3.86 0.71
C ILE A 93 16.15 2.92 1.68
N SER A 94 17.48 2.86 1.64
CA SER A 94 18.25 1.83 2.32
C SER A 94 19.47 2.37 3.05
N TRP A 95 19.68 1.91 4.28
CA TRP A 95 20.90 2.12 5.05
C TRP A 95 21.30 0.83 5.79
N ASN A 96 22.34 0.86 6.62
CA ASN A 96 22.91 -0.33 7.26
C ASN A 96 23.42 -0.14 8.70
N ASP A 97 23.04 0.95 9.36
CA ASP A 97 23.42 1.19 10.75
C ASP A 97 22.77 0.17 11.69
N ASN A 98 23.54 -0.28 12.70
CA ASN A 98 23.03 -0.93 13.89
C ASN A 98 23.41 -0.14 15.15
N ALA A 99 22.86 -0.50 16.31
CA ALA A 99 23.08 0.27 17.53
C ALA A 99 24.55 0.31 17.95
N THR A 100 25.35 -0.71 17.62
CA THR A 100 26.81 -0.68 17.81
C THR A 100 27.49 0.36 16.92
N THR A 101 27.15 0.45 15.63
CA THR A 101 27.78 1.41 14.71
C THR A 101 27.27 2.83 14.90
N ALA A 102 26.00 3.00 15.26
CA ALA A 102 25.35 4.30 15.43
C ALA A 102 25.35 4.84 16.87
N GLY A 103 25.79 4.03 17.85
CA GLY A 103 25.85 4.38 19.27
C GLY A 103 24.52 4.36 20.03
N SER A 104 23.39 4.20 19.34
CA SER A 104 22.07 4.00 19.95
C SER A 104 21.10 3.39 18.94
N THR A 105 20.05 2.72 19.41
CA THR A 105 18.96 2.21 18.56
C THR A 105 18.32 3.33 17.74
N TRP A 106 18.06 4.50 18.34
CA TRP A 106 17.43 5.64 17.65
C TRP A 106 18.22 6.11 16.43
N ALA A 107 19.54 6.20 16.58
CA ALA A 107 20.45 6.66 15.55
C ALA A 107 20.54 5.69 14.35
N THR A 108 20.02 4.47 14.46
CA THR A 108 20.07 3.48 13.36
C THR A 108 19.05 3.69 12.25
N SER A 109 18.05 4.55 12.48
CA SER A 109 16.92 4.74 11.57
C SER A 109 17.40 5.08 10.16
N THR A 110 17.03 4.24 9.18
CA THR A 110 17.22 4.56 7.75
C THR A 110 16.34 5.75 7.36
N VAL A 111 15.06 5.71 7.75
CA VAL A 111 14.15 6.86 7.64
C VAL A 111 13.56 7.19 9.00
N ALA A 112 13.61 8.46 9.39
CA ALA A 112 13.03 8.98 10.62
C ALA A 112 12.04 10.10 10.33
N ILE A 113 10.82 9.98 10.85
CA ILE A 113 9.70 10.86 10.52
C ILE A 113 9.08 11.40 11.81
N ASP A 114 9.32 12.67 12.08
CA ASP A 114 8.71 13.40 13.20
C ASP A 114 7.58 14.33 12.72
N ALA A 115 7.43 14.49 11.40
CA ALA A 115 6.40 15.32 10.76
C ALA A 115 4.99 14.72 10.87
N LYS A 116 4.02 15.58 11.22
CA LYS A 116 2.59 15.21 11.26
C LYS A 116 1.99 15.11 9.86
N ASN A 117 0.91 14.33 9.74
CA ASN A 117 0.16 14.15 8.49
C ASN A 117 1.04 13.61 7.34
N PHE A 118 2.02 12.77 7.68
CA PHE A 118 2.88 12.13 6.70
C PHE A 118 2.15 10.99 5.97
N ILE A 119 2.40 10.82 4.67
CA ILE A 119 1.86 9.70 3.91
C ILE A 119 2.99 9.03 3.13
N ALA A 120 3.05 7.70 3.13
CA ALA A 120 3.87 6.94 2.19
C ALA A 120 3.01 5.99 1.37
N ARG A 121 3.34 5.86 0.08
CA ARG A 121 2.67 4.95 -0.85
C ARG A 121 3.68 4.27 -1.76
N ARG A 122 3.65 2.92 -1.81
CA ARG A 122 4.51 2.14 -2.72
C ARG A 122 6.00 2.51 -2.57
N ILE A 123 6.53 2.48 -1.35
CA ILE A 123 7.95 2.70 -1.04
C ILE A 123 8.45 1.56 -0.16
N SER A 124 9.68 1.13 -0.36
CA SER A 124 10.36 0.20 0.54
C SER A 124 11.37 0.94 1.42
N PHE A 125 11.29 0.73 2.73
CA PHE A 125 12.24 1.22 3.73
C PHE A 125 13.06 0.04 4.23
N LYS A 126 14.39 0.12 4.15
CA LYS A 126 15.25 -1.03 4.40
C LYS A 126 16.45 -0.69 5.28
N ASN A 127 16.64 -1.46 6.34
CA ASN A 127 17.92 -1.53 7.03
C ASN A 127 18.58 -2.89 6.70
N THR A 128 19.80 -2.83 6.20
CA THR A 128 20.58 -3.98 5.72
C THR A 128 21.58 -4.51 6.74
N ALA A 129 21.58 -3.99 7.97
CA ALA A 129 22.37 -4.56 9.06
C ALA A 129 22.05 -6.06 9.23
N PRO A 130 23.07 -6.91 9.45
CA PRO A 130 22.87 -8.35 9.55
C PRO A 130 22.00 -8.70 10.77
N PRO A 131 21.14 -9.73 10.68
CA PRO A 131 20.41 -10.22 11.84
C PRO A 131 21.37 -10.58 12.99
N PRO A 132 21.14 -10.07 14.20
CA PRO A 132 22.04 -10.35 15.32
C PRO A 132 21.99 -11.83 15.71
N ALA A 133 23.13 -12.33 16.22
CA ALA A 133 23.15 -13.63 16.89
C ALA A 133 22.29 -13.59 18.16
N ALA A 134 21.78 -14.75 18.58
CA ALA A 134 21.01 -14.85 19.82
C ALA A 134 21.83 -14.33 21.01
N GLY A 135 21.27 -13.40 21.78
CA GLY A 135 21.94 -12.79 22.94
C GLY A 135 22.96 -11.70 22.61
N ALA A 136 23.18 -11.37 21.32
CA ALA A 136 24.05 -10.26 20.95
C ALA A 136 23.46 -8.93 21.40
N SER A 137 24.32 -8.04 21.89
CA SER A 137 23.98 -6.65 22.21
C SER A 137 24.29 -5.75 21.03
N GLY A 138 23.53 -4.67 20.86
CA GLY A 138 23.76 -3.67 19.81
C GLY A 138 23.27 -4.06 18.41
N GLY A 139 22.51 -5.15 18.28
CA GLY A 139 21.98 -5.66 17.01
C GLY A 139 20.75 -4.94 16.47
N GLN A 140 20.19 -3.97 17.22
CA GLN A 140 19.02 -3.21 16.81
C GLN A 140 19.31 -2.40 15.56
N ALA A 141 18.40 -2.42 14.58
CA ALA A 141 18.61 -1.77 13.29
C ALA A 141 17.29 -1.35 12.64
N ILE A 142 16.94 -0.07 12.79
CA ILE A 142 15.64 0.48 12.36
C ILE A 142 15.64 0.78 10.85
N ALA A 143 14.65 0.24 10.15
CA ALA A 143 14.35 0.60 8.77
C ALA A 143 13.51 1.89 8.69
N LEU A 144 12.49 2.01 9.54
CA LEU A 144 11.71 3.24 9.65
C LEU A 144 11.30 3.53 11.09
N ARG A 145 11.51 4.78 11.51
CA ARG A 145 10.96 5.35 12.74
C ARG A 145 9.88 6.38 12.40
N ILE A 146 8.71 6.23 13.01
CA ILE A 146 7.60 7.18 12.92
C ILE A 146 7.19 7.68 14.31
N SER A 147 7.23 9.00 14.49
CA SER A 147 6.80 9.70 15.71
C SER A 147 5.82 10.85 15.40
N GLY A 148 5.58 11.13 14.12
CA GLY A 148 4.66 12.15 13.66
C GLY A 148 3.21 11.69 13.64
N ASP A 149 2.34 12.39 14.37
CA ASP A 149 0.91 12.06 14.46
C ASP A 149 0.17 12.12 13.11
N LYS A 150 -0.85 11.27 12.95
CA LYS A 150 -1.70 11.13 11.76
C LYS A 150 -0.94 10.67 10.51
N ALA A 151 -0.05 9.70 10.64
CA ALA A 151 0.67 9.14 9.49
C ALA A 151 -0.06 7.97 8.85
N ALA A 152 0.07 7.79 7.53
CA ALA A 152 -0.52 6.67 6.81
C ALA A 152 0.44 6.04 5.80
N PHE A 153 0.50 4.72 5.77
CA PHE A 153 1.36 3.91 4.91
C PHE A 153 0.50 2.96 4.08
N TYR A 154 0.60 3.04 2.76
CA TYR A 154 -0.16 2.21 1.83
C TYR A 154 0.78 1.44 0.92
N ASN A 155 0.65 0.11 0.91
CA ASN A 155 1.48 -0.74 0.04
C ASN A 155 2.98 -0.45 0.19
N CYS A 156 3.41 -0.16 1.42
CA CYS A 156 4.82 0.06 1.74
C CYS A 156 5.46 -1.23 2.25
N GLU A 157 6.78 -1.31 2.15
CA GLU A 157 7.54 -2.46 2.62
C GLU A 157 8.58 -2.03 3.65
N PHE A 158 8.69 -2.79 4.73
CA PHE A 158 9.62 -2.53 5.82
C PHE A 158 10.52 -3.75 5.99
N TRP A 159 11.81 -3.57 5.70
CA TRP A 159 12.78 -4.65 5.62
C TRP A 159 13.87 -4.47 6.68
N GLY A 160 13.97 -5.43 7.60
CA GLY A 160 15.03 -5.45 8.60
C GLY A 160 15.10 -6.80 9.31
N ALA A 161 15.74 -6.80 10.48
CA ALA A 161 15.86 -7.94 11.37
C ALA A 161 15.34 -7.58 12.76
N GLN A 162 16.22 -7.18 13.69
CA GLN A 162 15.82 -6.68 15.00
C GLN A 162 15.41 -5.20 14.91
N ASP A 163 14.28 -4.85 15.52
CA ASP A 163 13.78 -3.47 15.63
C ASP A 163 13.47 -2.80 14.28
N THR A 164 12.87 -3.52 13.34
CA THR A 164 12.66 -3.05 11.94
C THR A 164 11.78 -1.79 11.83
N LEU A 165 10.57 -1.83 12.40
CA LEU A 165 9.60 -0.74 12.37
C LEU A 165 9.41 -0.17 13.78
N CYS A 166 9.89 1.05 13.96
CA CYS A 166 9.82 1.80 15.19
C CYS A 166 8.59 2.74 15.15
N ASP A 167 7.44 2.18 15.51
CA ASP A 167 6.14 2.84 15.60
C ASP A 167 5.98 3.51 16.99
N MET A 168 6.64 4.66 17.15
CA MET A 168 6.95 5.20 18.47
C MET A 168 5.83 5.95 19.15
N GLN A 169 5.21 6.89 18.46
CA GLN A 169 4.24 7.81 19.03
C GLN A 169 3.39 8.39 17.91
N GLY A 170 2.10 8.58 18.20
CA GLY A 170 1.15 9.17 17.27
C GLY A 170 0.13 8.15 16.79
N ARG A 171 -0.83 8.63 16.01
CA ARG A 171 -1.87 7.82 15.38
C ARG A 171 -1.44 7.42 14.00
N HIS A 172 -1.34 6.12 13.74
CA HIS A 172 -0.82 5.62 12.47
C HIS A 172 -1.73 4.59 11.82
N TYR A 173 -1.78 4.62 10.49
CA TYR A 173 -2.48 3.63 9.68
C TYR A 173 -1.54 2.93 8.72
N PHE A 174 -1.48 1.60 8.78
CA PHE A 174 -0.72 0.77 7.85
C PHE A 174 -1.69 -0.12 7.08
N LYS A 175 -1.77 0.05 5.75
CA LYS A 175 -2.69 -0.70 4.90
C LYS A 175 -1.93 -1.45 3.81
N SER A 176 -2.19 -2.76 3.71
CA SER A 176 -1.60 -3.61 2.68
C SER A 176 -0.06 -3.54 2.62
N CYS A 177 0.58 -3.35 3.77
CA CYS A 177 2.03 -3.25 3.88
C CYS A 177 2.68 -4.62 4.11
N PHE A 178 3.94 -4.75 3.71
CA PHE A 178 4.79 -5.89 4.05
C PHE A 178 5.78 -5.48 5.14
N ILE A 179 5.88 -6.26 6.22
CA ILE A 179 6.79 -5.97 7.33
C ILE A 179 7.56 -7.24 7.67
N GLN A 180 8.90 -7.16 7.63
CA GLN A 180 9.78 -8.28 7.92
C GLN A 180 10.72 -8.01 9.08
N GLY A 181 10.91 -8.99 9.96
CA GLY A 181 11.99 -8.96 10.95
C GLY A 181 12.07 -10.21 11.83
N SER A 182 12.84 -10.14 12.92
CA SER A 182 13.10 -11.28 13.81
C SER A 182 12.68 -11.01 15.25
N ILE A 183 13.23 -9.96 15.88
CA ILE A 183 13.03 -9.64 17.29
C ILE A 183 12.47 -8.22 17.36
N ASP A 184 11.33 -8.07 18.06
CA ASP A 184 10.69 -6.78 18.35
C ASP A 184 10.50 -5.92 17.09
N PHE A 185 10.22 -6.57 15.96
CA PHE A 185 10.38 -5.90 14.68
C PHE A 185 9.24 -4.93 14.34
N ILE A 186 8.21 -4.88 15.17
CA ILE A 186 7.22 -3.79 15.26
C ILE A 186 7.17 -3.33 16.72
N PHE A 187 7.73 -2.17 17.05
CA PHE A 187 7.87 -1.75 18.44
C PHE A 187 7.64 -0.26 18.65
N GLY A 188 7.32 0.13 19.88
CA GLY A 188 7.05 1.52 20.26
C GLY A 188 5.72 1.70 20.98
N ASN A 189 5.26 2.95 21.09
CA ASN A 189 4.05 3.34 21.81
C ASN A 189 3.00 4.02 20.90
N GLY A 190 3.01 3.73 19.60
CA GLY A 190 1.99 4.22 18.66
C GLY A 190 0.57 3.78 19.03
N GLN A 191 -0.41 4.54 18.55
CA GLN A 191 -1.83 4.16 18.49
C GLN A 191 -2.12 3.80 17.03
N SER A 192 -2.03 2.53 16.69
CA SER A 192 -1.87 2.13 15.30
C SER A 192 -2.78 0.98 14.90
N ILE A 193 -3.32 1.06 13.69
CA ILE A 193 -4.05 -0.04 13.06
C ILE A 193 -3.32 -0.49 11.79
N TYR A 194 -3.09 -1.80 11.72
CA TYR A 194 -2.43 -2.51 10.63
C TYR A 194 -3.49 -3.36 9.94
N THR A 195 -3.93 -2.98 8.74
CA THR A 195 -5.00 -3.66 8.01
C THR A 195 -4.47 -4.37 6.77
N GLY A 196 -4.74 -5.67 6.63
CA GLY A 196 -4.38 -6.41 5.43
C GLY A 196 -2.86 -6.52 5.21
N CYS A 197 -2.07 -6.38 6.28
CA CYS A 197 -0.61 -6.39 6.18
C CYS A 197 -0.08 -7.84 6.17
N HIS A 198 1.04 -8.03 5.50
CA HIS A 198 1.81 -9.27 5.54
C HIS A 198 2.99 -9.09 6.51
N ILE A 199 2.97 -9.88 7.58
CA ILE A 199 3.97 -9.87 8.65
C ILE A 199 4.83 -11.12 8.48
N ASN A 200 6.09 -10.95 8.12
CA ASN A 200 6.99 -12.06 7.79
C ASN A 200 8.15 -12.16 8.79
N SER A 201 8.20 -13.25 9.57
CA SER A 201 9.34 -13.47 10.45
C SER A 201 10.52 -14.16 9.76
N ILE A 202 11.71 -13.67 10.03
CA ILE A 202 13.00 -14.29 9.66
C ILE A 202 13.78 -14.78 10.89
N ALA A 203 13.10 -15.01 12.02
CA ALA A 203 13.73 -15.51 13.23
C ALA A 203 14.30 -16.92 13.01
N LYS A 204 15.57 -17.15 13.38
CA LYS A 204 16.20 -18.47 13.25
C LYS A 204 15.76 -19.44 14.36
N THR A 205 15.56 -18.94 15.57
CA THR A 205 15.20 -19.75 16.73
C THR A 205 13.95 -19.18 17.41
N ALA A 206 14.11 -18.05 18.09
CA ALA A 206 13.04 -17.34 18.76
C ALA A 206 12.96 -15.89 18.33
N GLY A 207 11.77 -15.31 18.41
CA GLY A 207 11.52 -13.93 18.05
C GLY A 207 10.25 -13.39 18.69
N SER A 208 9.95 -12.12 18.40
CA SER A 208 8.69 -11.49 18.77
C SER A 208 8.29 -10.56 17.65
N ILE A 209 7.02 -10.61 17.24
CA ILE A 209 6.49 -9.70 16.24
C ILE A 209 6.43 -8.29 16.82
N THR A 210 5.77 -8.14 17.97
CA THR A 210 5.63 -6.82 18.59
C THR A 210 6.38 -6.67 19.90
N ALA A 211 6.81 -5.44 20.20
CA ALA A 211 7.22 -5.00 21.52
C ALA A 211 6.60 -3.63 21.84
N GLN A 212 5.40 -3.64 22.42
CA GLN A 212 4.59 -2.44 22.61
C GLN A 212 4.91 -1.79 23.97
N TYR A 213 5.05 -0.46 24.01
CA TYR A 213 5.61 0.32 25.13
C TYR A 213 4.59 1.16 25.92
N ARG A 214 3.31 0.78 25.90
CA ARG A 214 2.29 1.46 26.72
C ARG A 214 2.59 1.26 28.20
N GLN A 215 2.60 2.36 28.97
CA GLN A 215 3.00 2.34 30.37
C GLN A 215 1.80 2.36 31.33
N SER A 216 0.68 2.99 30.96
CA SER A 216 -0.53 3.06 31.79
C SER A 216 -1.74 2.39 31.14
N THR A 217 -2.59 1.76 31.95
CA THR A 217 -3.88 1.20 31.51
C THR A 217 -4.91 2.27 31.11
N THR A 218 -4.64 3.54 31.41
CA THR A 218 -5.46 4.69 30.97
C THR A 218 -5.03 5.24 29.61
N ASP A 219 -3.86 4.88 29.10
CA ASP A 219 -3.35 5.38 27.82
C ASP A 219 -4.16 4.77 26.66
N VAL A 220 -4.39 5.56 25.61
CA VAL A 220 -5.14 5.10 24.42
C VAL A 220 -4.26 4.45 23.35
N THR A 221 -2.96 4.33 23.57
CA THR A 221 -2.01 3.73 22.62
C THR A 221 -2.15 2.21 22.54
N GLY A 222 -1.57 1.59 21.51
CA GLY A 222 -1.67 0.16 21.27
C GLY A 222 -1.58 -0.17 19.79
N PHE A 223 -1.31 -1.44 19.49
CA PHE A 223 -1.26 -1.95 18.12
C PHE A 223 -2.44 -2.88 17.85
N SER A 224 -3.20 -2.60 16.79
CA SER A 224 -4.28 -3.47 16.33
C SER A 224 -3.96 -4.01 14.94
N PHE A 225 -3.96 -5.34 14.79
CA PHE A 225 -3.71 -6.04 13.54
C PHE A 225 -5.01 -6.67 13.06
N VAL A 226 -5.46 -6.28 11.87
CA VAL A 226 -6.78 -6.62 11.34
C VAL A 226 -6.64 -7.22 9.95
N ASN A 227 -7.14 -8.44 9.76
CA ASN A 227 -7.05 -9.17 8.50
C ASN A 227 -5.60 -9.31 7.98
N CYS A 228 -4.64 -9.45 8.90
CA CYS A 228 -3.22 -9.60 8.56
C CYS A 228 -2.87 -11.08 8.29
N ASN A 229 -1.77 -11.31 7.60
CA ASN A 229 -1.21 -12.64 7.40
C ASN A 229 0.17 -12.72 8.07
N VAL A 230 0.33 -13.63 9.04
CA VAL A 230 1.57 -13.85 9.78
C VAL A 230 2.24 -15.12 9.27
N THR A 231 3.39 -14.99 8.64
CA THR A 231 4.17 -16.11 8.08
C THR A 231 5.63 -16.04 8.48
N GLY A 232 6.43 -16.99 7.99
CA GLY A 232 7.89 -16.94 8.09
C GLY A 232 8.45 -18.11 8.86
N THR A 233 9.51 -17.84 9.63
CA THR A 233 10.35 -18.86 10.28
C THR A 233 10.54 -18.59 11.77
N GLY A 234 11.03 -19.60 12.49
CA GLY A 234 11.31 -19.54 13.92
C GLY A 234 10.11 -19.88 14.80
N SER A 235 10.28 -19.68 16.11
CA SER A 235 9.22 -19.73 17.11
C SER A 235 9.01 -18.33 17.68
N VAL A 236 7.97 -17.63 17.22
CA VAL A 236 7.75 -16.22 17.55
C VAL A 236 6.57 -16.00 18.49
N TYR A 237 6.72 -15.07 19.41
CA TYR A 237 5.58 -14.49 20.11
C TYR A 237 4.85 -13.50 19.19
N LEU A 238 3.53 -13.43 19.28
CA LEU A 238 2.74 -12.34 18.72
C LEU A 238 3.20 -11.00 19.30
N GLY A 239 3.56 -10.99 20.58
CA GLY A 239 4.15 -9.82 21.21
C GLY A 239 4.76 -10.08 22.56
N ARG A 240 5.61 -9.14 22.99
CA ARG A 240 6.07 -9.05 24.37
C ARG A 240 5.95 -7.66 24.98
N ALA A 241 5.78 -7.62 26.30
CA ALA A 241 5.47 -6.41 27.04
C ALA A 241 6.70 -5.53 27.31
N TRP A 242 7.11 -4.72 26.33
CA TRP A 242 8.19 -3.74 26.58
C TRP A 242 7.73 -2.66 27.58
N GLY A 243 6.46 -2.25 27.51
CA GLY A 243 5.81 -1.37 28.49
C GLY A 243 5.00 -2.16 29.52
N SER A 244 4.83 -1.58 30.72
CA SER A 244 4.11 -2.20 31.83
C SER A 244 2.62 -2.45 31.57
N ALA A 245 2.01 -1.76 30.62
CA ALA A 245 0.60 -1.91 30.24
C ALA A 245 0.45 -2.15 28.73
N ALA A 246 1.42 -2.88 28.15
CA ALA A 246 1.51 -3.16 26.71
C ALA A 246 0.17 -3.65 26.15
N ARG A 247 -0.25 -3.07 25.02
CA ARG A 247 -1.55 -3.38 24.40
C ARG A 247 -1.42 -3.74 22.93
N VAL A 248 -1.77 -4.98 22.60
CA VAL A 248 -1.70 -5.52 21.25
C VAL A 248 -2.90 -6.43 20.99
N VAL A 249 -3.54 -6.28 19.84
CA VAL A 249 -4.69 -7.09 19.43
C VAL A 249 -4.46 -7.64 18.03
N PHE A 250 -4.68 -8.94 17.84
CA PHE A 250 -4.77 -9.58 16.52
C PHE A 250 -6.20 -10.07 16.27
N SER A 251 -6.81 -9.57 15.19
CA SER A 251 -8.20 -9.83 14.85
C SER A 251 -8.34 -10.31 13.41
N SER A 252 -9.13 -11.36 13.20
CA SER A 252 -9.46 -11.92 11.88
C SER A 252 -8.23 -12.19 11.01
N SER A 253 -7.10 -12.51 11.64
CA SER A 253 -5.81 -12.66 10.98
C SER A 253 -5.46 -14.14 10.80
N VAL A 254 -4.65 -14.44 9.79
CA VAL A 254 -4.11 -15.78 9.58
C VAL A 254 -2.77 -15.89 10.30
N LEU A 255 -2.69 -16.76 11.30
CA LEU A 255 -1.50 -17.01 12.10
C LEU A 255 -0.81 -18.30 11.63
N GLY A 256 0.39 -18.18 11.08
CA GLY A 256 1.21 -19.31 10.64
C GLY A 256 1.75 -20.15 11.80
N SER A 257 2.29 -21.32 11.50
CA SER A 257 2.77 -22.30 12.50
C SER A 257 3.99 -21.84 13.28
N LEU A 258 4.63 -20.73 12.87
CA LEU A 258 5.73 -20.11 13.61
C LEU A 258 5.28 -19.48 14.94
N VAL A 259 3.99 -19.19 15.10
CA VAL A 259 3.49 -18.58 16.33
C VAL A 259 3.63 -19.58 17.47
N ASN A 260 4.40 -19.20 18.49
CA ASN A 260 4.62 -20.01 19.68
C ASN A 260 3.28 -20.29 20.36
N SER A 261 3.08 -21.52 20.87
CA SER A 261 1.80 -21.91 21.48
C SER A 261 1.39 -21.03 22.67
N ARG A 262 2.36 -20.46 23.40
CA ARG A 262 2.11 -19.49 24.47
C ARG A 262 1.55 -18.16 23.95
N GLY A 263 1.79 -17.82 22.69
CA GLY A 263 1.35 -16.60 22.00
C GLY A 263 2.08 -15.34 22.43
N TRP A 264 2.20 -15.10 23.74
CA TRP A 264 2.62 -13.82 24.30
C TRP A 264 3.69 -14.00 25.40
N ASN A 265 4.40 -12.91 25.69
CA ASN A 265 5.39 -12.85 26.77
C ASN A 265 5.28 -11.52 27.54
N ASP A 266 5.02 -11.59 28.83
CA ASP A 266 4.94 -10.48 29.81
C ASP A 266 6.32 -9.90 30.20
N TRP A 267 7.33 -10.05 29.33
CA TRP A 267 8.73 -9.79 29.66
C TRP A 267 9.29 -10.71 30.76
N ASN A 268 8.65 -11.86 31.00
CA ASN A 268 8.90 -12.76 32.14
C ASN A 268 8.73 -12.04 33.48
N ASN A 269 7.74 -11.16 33.57
CA ASN A 269 7.40 -10.43 34.79
C ASN A 269 5.89 -10.52 35.07
N ALA A 270 5.52 -11.50 35.89
CA ALA A 270 4.13 -11.79 36.25
C ALA A 270 3.40 -10.61 36.93
N SER A 271 4.12 -9.58 37.40
CA SER A 271 3.47 -8.36 37.91
C SER A 271 2.74 -7.57 36.81
N LEU A 272 3.06 -7.84 35.53
CA LEU A 272 2.46 -7.17 34.38
C LEU A 272 1.18 -7.86 33.89
N ASP A 273 0.91 -9.10 34.32
CA ASP A 273 -0.22 -9.92 33.86
C ASP A 273 -1.57 -9.22 34.01
N SER A 274 -1.72 -8.37 35.04
CA SER A 274 -2.97 -7.63 35.31
C SER A 274 -3.08 -6.31 34.55
N THR A 275 -2.02 -5.85 33.90
CA THR A 275 -1.94 -4.53 33.25
C THR A 275 -1.73 -4.60 31.74
N VAL A 276 -1.14 -5.69 31.23
CA VAL A 276 -1.03 -5.93 29.78
C VAL A 276 -2.39 -6.27 29.19
N TYR A 277 -2.58 -5.93 27.92
CA TYR A 277 -3.79 -6.26 27.16
C TYR A 277 -3.39 -6.92 25.85
N PHE A 278 -3.29 -8.25 25.88
CA PHE A 278 -2.97 -9.07 24.73
C PHE A 278 -4.21 -9.80 24.24
N GLY A 279 -4.79 -9.32 23.15
CA GLY A 279 -6.07 -9.79 22.63
C GLY A 279 -5.93 -10.61 21.35
N GLU A 280 -6.71 -11.69 21.25
CA GLU A 280 -6.93 -12.42 20.01
C GLU A 280 -8.44 -12.52 19.73
N TYR A 281 -8.84 -12.31 18.47
CA TYR A 281 -10.23 -12.46 18.02
C TYR A 281 -10.29 -13.12 16.65
N ASN A 282 -11.05 -14.22 16.54
CA ASN A 282 -11.38 -14.86 15.26
C ASN A 282 -10.17 -15.11 14.33
N ASN A 283 -9.00 -15.37 14.90
CA ASN A 283 -7.80 -15.71 14.14
C ASN A 283 -7.89 -17.14 13.62
N THR A 284 -7.30 -17.39 12.45
CA THR A 284 -7.30 -18.72 11.80
C THR A 284 -5.88 -19.14 11.44
N GLY A 285 -5.72 -20.38 10.97
CA GLY A 285 -4.41 -20.92 10.59
C GLY A 285 -3.73 -21.73 11.70
N PRO A 286 -2.61 -22.39 11.36
CA PRO A 286 -1.98 -23.38 12.25
C PRO A 286 -1.38 -22.81 13.55
N GLY A 287 -1.14 -21.50 13.63
CA GLY A 287 -0.69 -20.81 14.84
C GLY A 287 -1.82 -20.23 15.70
N ALA A 288 -3.09 -20.37 15.28
CA ALA A 288 -4.23 -19.74 15.95
C ALA A 288 -4.85 -20.55 17.09
N ASP A 289 -4.37 -21.78 17.36
CA ASP A 289 -4.84 -22.56 18.52
C ASP A 289 -4.48 -21.84 19.82
N THR A 290 -5.51 -21.46 20.58
CA THR A 290 -5.38 -20.71 21.83
C THR A 290 -5.31 -21.60 23.08
N SER A 291 -5.45 -22.93 22.97
CA SER A 291 -5.55 -23.86 24.10
C SER A 291 -4.33 -23.87 25.05
N LYS A 292 -3.18 -23.38 24.58
CA LYS A 292 -1.90 -23.30 25.32
C LYS A 292 -1.40 -21.87 25.52
N ARG A 293 -2.23 -20.87 25.23
CA ARG A 293 -1.88 -19.47 25.47
C ARG A 293 -1.63 -19.22 26.95
N VAL A 294 -0.78 -18.24 27.23
CA VAL A 294 -0.57 -17.73 28.59
C VAL A 294 -1.90 -17.30 29.21
N SER A 295 -2.11 -17.51 30.51
CA SER A 295 -3.41 -17.30 31.16
C SER A 295 -3.90 -15.85 31.20
N TYR A 296 -3.00 -14.88 31.01
CA TYR A 296 -3.29 -13.43 31.04
C TYR A 296 -3.62 -12.85 29.64
N PHE A 297 -3.73 -13.67 28.60
CA PHE A 297 -4.27 -13.21 27.32
C PHE A 297 -5.79 -13.10 27.37
N TYR A 298 -6.35 -12.29 26.47
CA TYR A 298 -7.78 -12.11 26.30
C TYR A 298 -8.23 -12.77 25.01
N ASN A 299 -9.13 -13.75 25.12
CA ASN A 299 -9.90 -14.24 23.99
C ASN A 299 -11.14 -13.35 23.84
N LEU A 300 -11.07 -12.41 22.91
CA LEU A 300 -12.04 -11.32 22.83
C LEU A 300 -13.37 -11.81 22.24
N SER A 301 -14.44 -11.15 22.65
CA SER A 301 -15.75 -11.19 21.98
C SER A 301 -15.85 -10.15 20.86
N GLU A 302 -16.92 -10.22 20.07
CA GLU A 302 -17.20 -9.26 18.99
C GLU A 302 -17.39 -7.83 19.53
N ASP A 303 -18.06 -7.68 20.66
CA ASP A 303 -18.28 -6.37 21.29
C ASP A 303 -16.94 -5.76 21.76
N GLU A 304 -16.06 -6.56 22.38
CA GLU A 304 -14.75 -6.10 22.86
C GLU A 304 -13.81 -5.72 21.71
N VAL A 305 -13.84 -6.46 20.60
CA VAL A 305 -12.93 -6.24 19.48
C VAL A 305 -13.33 -5.06 18.59
N THR A 306 -14.62 -4.66 18.61
CA THR A 306 -15.18 -3.63 17.70
C THR A 306 -14.36 -2.35 17.71
N SER A 307 -13.95 -1.88 18.90
CA SER A 307 -13.15 -0.66 19.05
C SER A 307 -11.71 -0.76 18.52
N PHE A 308 -11.19 -1.96 18.32
CA PHE A 308 -9.83 -2.21 17.81
C PHE A 308 -9.80 -2.40 16.29
N VAL A 309 -10.90 -2.85 15.68
CA VAL A 309 -10.96 -3.07 14.21
C VAL A 309 -11.46 -1.86 13.44
N ASP A 310 -12.16 -0.94 14.11
CA ASP A 310 -12.67 0.28 13.51
C ASP A 310 -11.59 1.38 13.45
N LEU A 311 -11.63 2.22 12.40
CA LEU A 311 -10.69 3.32 12.24
C LEU A 311 -10.85 4.44 13.30
N SER A 312 -11.94 4.43 14.08
CA SER A 312 -12.10 5.23 15.29
C SER A 312 -11.06 4.91 16.36
N PHE A 313 -10.44 3.71 16.34
CA PHE A 313 -9.30 3.37 17.20
C PHE A 313 -8.17 4.39 17.08
N ILE A 314 -7.96 4.94 15.89
CA ILE A 314 -6.95 5.96 15.61
C ILE A 314 -7.59 7.33 15.35
N SER A 315 -8.85 7.52 15.74
CA SER A 315 -9.66 8.71 15.49
C SER A 315 -9.56 9.18 14.02
N ALA A 316 -9.66 8.25 13.06
CA ALA A 316 -9.39 8.55 11.65
C ALA A 316 -10.26 9.67 11.05
N ASN A 317 -11.41 9.97 11.65
CA ASN A 317 -12.26 11.10 11.28
C ASN A 317 -11.54 12.45 11.40
N ASP A 318 -10.54 12.56 12.28
CA ASP A 318 -9.68 13.75 12.41
C ASP A 318 -8.55 13.77 11.36
N CYS A 319 -8.39 12.70 10.59
CA CYS A 319 -7.37 12.53 9.56
C CYS A 319 -8.03 12.58 8.17
N GLN A 320 -8.09 13.77 7.58
CA GLN A 320 -8.70 14.01 6.26
C GLN A 320 -8.13 13.13 5.12
N ASP A 321 -6.93 12.58 5.27
CA ASP A 321 -6.29 11.71 4.27
C ASP A 321 -6.34 10.21 4.61
N CYS A 322 -6.66 9.84 5.85
CA CYS A 322 -6.85 8.45 6.24
C CYS A 322 -8.18 7.91 5.69
N ASN A 323 -9.19 8.79 5.54
CA ASN A 323 -10.52 8.46 5.03
C ASN A 323 -10.66 8.46 3.50
N LYS A 324 -9.61 8.79 2.73
CA LYS A 324 -9.66 8.70 1.26
C LYS A 324 -9.49 7.24 0.80
N ASN A 325 -10.50 6.44 1.10
CA ASN A 325 -10.70 5.10 0.56
C ASN A 325 -10.92 5.21 -0.96
N GLY A 326 -9.95 4.73 -1.73
CA GLY A 326 -10.14 4.03 -3.01
C GLY A 326 -10.67 4.79 -4.24
N LEU A 327 -11.74 5.60 -4.14
CA LEU A 327 -12.44 6.09 -5.34
C LEU A 327 -11.88 7.38 -5.95
N SER A 328 -11.33 8.31 -5.16
CA SER A 328 -10.70 9.52 -5.73
C SER A 328 -9.27 9.31 -6.24
N LEU A 329 -8.75 8.08 -6.10
CA LEU A 329 -7.37 7.69 -6.42
C LEU A 329 -7.29 6.58 -7.48
N LEU A 330 -8.44 6.12 -7.99
CA LEU A 330 -8.58 5.21 -9.13
C LEU A 330 -9.01 5.89 -10.42
N LEU A 331 -9.13 7.22 -10.44
CA LEU A 331 -9.06 7.92 -11.72
C LEU A 331 -7.57 7.94 -12.11
N PRO A 332 -7.12 7.17 -13.10
CA PRO A 332 -5.89 7.55 -13.75
C PRO A 332 -6.15 8.96 -14.28
N VAL A 333 -5.32 9.91 -13.89
CA VAL A 333 -5.26 11.21 -14.55
C VAL A 333 -4.78 11.09 -16.01
N ASP A 334 -4.65 9.86 -16.53
CA ASP A 334 -4.33 9.52 -17.91
C ASP A 334 -5.35 8.53 -18.54
N PHE A 335 -6.64 8.58 -18.18
CA PHE A 335 -7.65 8.15 -19.15
C PHE A 335 -7.71 9.23 -20.23
N ILE A 336 -6.96 9.04 -21.31
CA ILE A 336 -7.30 9.64 -22.59
C ILE A 336 -8.71 9.14 -22.91
N VAL A 337 -9.70 10.00 -22.63
CA VAL A 337 -11.05 9.79 -23.12
C VAL A 337 -10.96 9.93 -24.63
N TRP A 338 -10.95 8.80 -25.33
CA TRP A 338 -11.29 8.79 -26.75
C TRP A 338 -12.78 9.13 -26.85
N ILE A 339 -13.09 10.42 -26.87
CA ILE A 339 -14.38 10.87 -27.37
C ILE A 339 -14.32 10.66 -28.88
N TRP A 340 -14.88 9.55 -29.31
CA TRP A 340 -15.16 9.33 -30.71
C TRP A 340 -16.30 10.26 -31.13
N CYS A 341 -15.94 11.44 -31.65
CA CYS A 341 -16.86 12.24 -32.45
C CYS A 341 -16.52 11.98 -33.92
N GLY A 342 -17.02 10.86 -34.44
CA GLY A 342 -16.94 10.57 -35.86
C GLY A 342 -18.11 11.20 -36.60
N THR A 343 -17.84 12.28 -37.32
CA THR A 343 -18.35 12.40 -38.69
C THR A 343 -17.15 12.40 -39.61
N GLU A 344 -17.23 11.56 -40.64
CA GLU A 344 -16.14 11.18 -41.52
C GLU A 344 -15.37 12.37 -42.12
N LYS A 345 -14.07 12.13 -42.26
CA LYS A 345 -13.02 12.88 -42.98
C LYS A 345 -12.15 13.78 -42.10
N ASP A 346 -10.85 13.50 -42.20
CA ASP A 346 -9.68 14.20 -41.66
C ASP A 346 -9.17 13.73 -40.28
N ILE A 347 -8.26 12.75 -40.34
CA ILE A 347 -7.43 12.31 -39.22
C ILE A 347 -6.22 13.26 -39.14
N GLY A 348 -6.27 14.21 -38.20
CA GLY A 348 -5.12 15.02 -37.77
C GLY A 348 -4.77 14.70 -36.32
N LEU A 349 -3.51 14.37 -36.05
CA LEU A 349 -2.99 14.15 -34.71
C LEU A 349 -2.72 15.51 -34.04
N CYS A 350 -3.51 15.89 -33.03
CA CYS A 350 -3.23 17.09 -32.22
C CYS A 350 -2.48 16.67 -30.94
N ILE A 351 -1.16 16.83 -30.94
CA ILE A 351 -0.32 16.77 -29.73
C ILE A 351 -0.20 18.20 -29.18
N PRO A 352 -0.38 18.45 -27.86
CA PRO A 352 -0.03 19.74 -27.27
C PRO A 352 1.47 19.97 -27.41
N ALA A 353 1.86 21.08 -28.04
CA ALA A 353 3.25 21.45 -28.19
C ALA A 353 3.87 21.77 -26.81
N ASP A 354 4.79 20.91 -26.35
CA ASP A 354 5.76 21.27 -25.32
C ASP A 354 6.89 22.09 -25.97
N ASN A 355 7.28 23.17 -25.31
CA ASN A 355 8.12 24.24 -25.84
C ASN A 355 9.60 23.93 -25.59
N SER A 356 10.08 22.76 -26.06
CA SER A 356 11.50 22.40 -26.03
C SER A 356 11.98 21.93 -27.41
N THR A 357 13.09 22.51 -27.87
CA THR A 357 13.54 22.49 -29.27
C THR A 357 14.27 21.21 -29.73
N GLU A 358 14.23 20.10 -28.98
CA GLU A 358 15.08 18.92 -29.29
C GLU A 358 14.36 17.62 -29.72
N SER A 359 13.03 17.56 -29.73
CA SER A 359 12.29 16.32 -30.06
C SER A 359 12.14 16.00 -31.56
N ARG A 360 12.59 16.87 -32.48
CA ARG A 360 12.34 16.71 -33.94
C ARG A 360 13.23 15.70 -34.68
N ARG A 361 14.11 14.94 -34.03
CA ARG A 361 15.03 14.02 -34.75
C ARG A 361 14.70 12.53 -34.73
N TYR A 362 13.72 12.07 -33.93
CA TYR A 362 13.44 10.62 -33.81
C TYR A 362 12.14 10.13 -34.48
N GLU A 363 11.29 11.00 -35.01
CA GLU A 363 9.92 10.61 -35.40
C GLU A 363 9.77 10.14 -36.87
N LYS A 364 10.85 10.08 -37.66
CA LYS A 364 10.77 9.75 -39.10
C LYS A 364 11.10 8.30 -39.48
N ALA A 365 11.29 7.39 -38.52
CA ALA A 365 11.81 6.04 -38.82
C ALA A 365 10.84 4.86 -38.66
N SER A 366 9.61 5.02 -38.14
CA SER A 366 8.81 3.86 -37.72
C SER A 366 7.37 3.75 -38.26
N LEU A 367 6.92 4.62 -39.17
CA LEU A 367 5.52 4.60 -39.64
C LEU A 367 5.25 3.79 -40.93
N ASP A 368 6.24 3.14 -41.53
CA ASP A 368 6.07 2.45 -42.83
C ASP A 368 5.76 0.93 -42.77
N LYS A 369 5.28 0.37 -41.65
CA LYS A 369 5.13 -1.10 -41.55
C LYS A 369 3.79 -1.71 -41.15
N LEU A 370 2.70 -0.96 -41.00
CA LEU A 370 1.41 -1.56 -40.62
C LEU A 370 0.24 -1.05 -41.47
N ALA A 371 0.14 -1.57 -42.69
CA ALA A 371 -1.09 -1.54 -43.48
C ALA A 371 -1.31 -2.89 -44.17
N TYR A 372 -2.12 -3.78 -43.58
CA TYR A 372 -2.70 -4.90 -44.35
C TYR A 372 -4.04 -5.42 -43.78
N ARG A 373 -5.07 -5.29 -44.63
CA ARG A 373 -6.35 -6.02 -44.80
C ARG A 373 -7.40 -6.09 -43.67
N GLN A 374 -8.51 -5.38 -43.94
CA GLN A 374 -9.87 -5.70 -43.52
C GLN A 374 -10.53 -6.73 -44.46
N SER A 375 -11.34 -7.64 -43.92
CA SER A 375 -12.61 -8.11 -44.51
C SER A 375 -13.36 -9.04 -43.55
N GLY A 376 -14.65 -8.80 -43.29
CA GLY A 376 -15.54 -9.79 -42.66
C GLY A 376 -16.80 -9.23 -42.01
N ASN A 377 -17.94 -9.39 -42.70
CA ASN A 377 -19.31 -9.05 -42.32
C ASN A 377 -19.76 -9.55 -40.93
N LEU A 378 -20.69 -8.82 -40.26
CA LEU A 378 -22.05 -9.31 -39.96
C LEU A 378 -22.97 -8.25 -39.28
N SER A 379 -24.21 -8.24 -39.79
CA SER A 379 -25.46 -7.51 -39.52
C SER A 379 -25.75 -6.82 -38.17
N PHE A 380 -26.31 -5.60 -38.27
CA PHE A 380 -27.07 -4.90 -37.22
C PHE A 380 -28.57 -5.23 -37.30
N ARG A 381 -29.22 -5.47 -36.15
CA ARG A 381 -30.68 -5.32 -35.98
C ARG A 381 -30.98 -4.20 -34.99
N ARG A 382 -31.77 -3.23 -35.46
CA ARG A 382 -32.34 -2.09 -34.75
C ARG A 382 -33.52 -2.54 -33.90
N ILE A 383 -33.60 -2.11 -32.65
CA ILE A 383 -34.87 -1.94 -31.93
C ILE A 383 -34.87 -0.52 -31.35
N HIS A 384 -35.81 0.29 -31.80
CA HIS A 384 -36.14 1.60 -31.22
C HIS A 384 -37.31 1.43 -30.26
N SER A 385 -37.22 2.04 -29.08
CA SER A 385 -38.39 2.63 -28.41
C SER A 385 -37.96 3.85 -27.58
N SER A 386 -38.58 4.97 -27.92
CA SER A 386 -38.61 6.30 -27.25
C SER A 386 -39.36 6.22 -25.90
N LEU A 387 -39.16 7.05 -24.87
CA LEU A 387 -39.37 8.51 -24.75
C LEU A 387 -38.90 9.03 -23.35
N THR A 388 -38.22 10.17 -23.37
CA THR A 388 -38.24 11.38 -22.50
C THR A 388 -38.65 11.40 -21.01
N ASN A 389 -37.82 12.17 -20.26
CA ASN A 389 -38.08 13.21 -19.23
C ASN A 389 -38.04 12.89 -17.71
N THR A 390 -36.98 13.44 -17.09
CA THR A 390 -36.87 14.19 -15.82
C THR A 390 -37.72 13.79 -14.60
N ALA A 391 -37.03 13.31 -13.55
CA ALA A 391 -37.23 13.71 -12.16
C ALA A 391 -35.94 13.48 -11.35
N ALA A 392 -35.58 14.46 -10.53
CA ALA A 392 -34.47 14.41 -9.58
C ALA A 392 -34.93 13.82 -8.23
N MET A 393 -33.94 13.36 -7.46
CA MET A 393 -33.93 12.94 -6.04
C MET A 393 -34.27 11.47 -5.67
N GLU A 394 -33.26 10.88 -5.03
CA GLU A 394 -33.26 9.80 -4.02
C GLU A 394 -33.87 8.44 -4.37
N VAL A 395 -33.02 7.48 -4.77
CA VAL A 395 -33.12 6.09 -4.30
C VAL A 395 -31.73 5.50 -4.07
N SER A 396 -31.54 5.04 -2.83
CA SER A 396 -30.40 4.35 -2.26
C SER A 396 -30.34 2.87 -2.66
N HIS A 397 -29.15 2.27 -2.53
CA HIS A 397 -28.92 0.86 -2.21
C HIS A 397 -29.42 -0.28 -3.13
N GLN A 398 -30.15 -0.04 -4.22
CA GLN A 398 -30.73 -1.14 -5.03
C GLN A 398 -30.02 -1.43 -6.37
N GLN A 399 -29.16 -0.54 -6.88
CA GLN A 399 -28.39 -0.77 -8.13
C GLN A 399 -27.07 -1.57 -7.94
N ALA A 400 -26.60 -1.74 -6.70
CA ALA A 400 -25.43 -2.56 -6.41
C ALA A 400 -25.73 -4.08 -6.44
N GLN A 401 -27.00 -4.48 -6.21
CA GLN A 401 -27.38 -5.90 -6.21
C GLN A 401 -27.63 -6.47 -7.63
N GLU A 402 -28.01 -5.64 -8.60
CA GLU A 402 -28.21 -6.09 -10.00
C GLU A 402 -26.88 -6.30 -10.75
N SER A 403 -25.83 -5.57 -10.38
CA SER A 403 -24.47 -5.80 -10.92
C SER A 403 -23.85 -7.12 -10.41
N PHE A 404 -24.26 -7.59 -9.23
CA PHE A 404 -23.81 -8.87 -8.68
C PHE A 404 -24.55 -10.09 -9.27
N SER A 405 -25.79 -9.94 -9.72
CA SER A 405 -26.56 -11.05 -10.32
C SER A 405 -26.16 -11.32 -11.78
N LEU A 406 -25.71 -10.28 -12.52
CA LEU A 406 -25.18 -10.41 -13.88
C LEU A 406 -23.79 -11.06 -13.91
N GLY A 407 -22.93 -10.72 -12.93
CA GLY A 407 -21.60 -11.33 -12.77
C GLY A 407 -21.65 -12.80 -12.36
N ARG A 408 -22.66 -13.23 -11.60
CA ARG A 408 -22.83 -14.64 -11.21
C ARG A 408 -23.35 -15.51 -12.36
N ARG A 409 -24.14 -14.96 -13.30
CA ARG A 409 -24.59 -15.66 -14.52
C ARG A 409 -23.52 -15.81 -15.61
N MET A 410 -22.47 -14.99 -15.61
CA MET A 410 -21.34 -15.17 -16.54
C MET A 410 -20.34 -16.25 -16.08
N MET A 411 -20.37 -16.70 -14.82
CA MET A 411 -19.52 -17.80 -14.32
C MET A 411 -20.14 -19.21 -14.43
N GLU A 412 -21.43 -19.36 -14.75
CA GLU A 412 -22.07 -20.67 -14.94
C GLU A 412 -22.10 -21.16 -16.40
N LEU A 413 -21.55 -20.39 -17.35
CA LEU A 413 -21.48 -20.77 -18.78
C LEU A 413 -20.10 -21.31 -19.24
N ALA A 414 -19.14 -21.46 -18.32
CA ALA A 414 -17.80 -22.02 -18.62
C ALA A 414 -17.64 -23.49 -18.20
N ALA A 415 -18.74 -24.25 -18.04
CA ALA A 415 -18.72 -25.65 -17.64
C ALA A 415 -19.58 -26.55 -18.55
N PHE A 416 -19.45 -26.46 -19.87
CA PHE A 416 -19.99 -27.47 -20.79
C PHE A 416 -19.14 -27.57 -22.06
N CYS A 417 -18.15 -28.47 -22.04
CA CYS A 417 -17.69 -29.23 -23.21
C CYS A 417 -16.66 -30.27 -22.72
N SER A 418 -17.13 -31.49 -22.49
CA SER A 418 -16.30 -32.70 -22.46
C SER A 418 -16.42 -33.39 -23.82
N PRO A 419 -15.37 -34.06 -24.31
CA PRO A 419 -15.58 -35.33 -24.97
C PRO A 419 -14.97 -36.46 -24.14
N SER A 420 -15.84 -37.40 -23.84
CA SER A 420 -15.60 -38.69 -23.21
C SER A 420 -14.87 -39.67 -24.12
N VAL A 421 -13.80 -40.34 -23.65
CA VAL A 421 -13.48 -41.73 -24.02
C VAL A 421 -12.76 -42.49 -22.88
N ARG A 422 -13.51 -43.45 -22.31
CA ARG A 422 -13.20 -44.79 -21.74
C ARG A 422 -11.90 -45.12 -20.99
N ARG A 423 -12.14 -45.69 -19.79
CA ARG A 423 -11.34 -46.63 -18.97
C ARG A 423 -10.63 -47.74 -19.74
N THR A 424 -9.41 -48.09 -19.31
CA THR A 424 -9.04 -49.46 -18.91
C THR A 424 -8.01 -49.45 -17.76
N ASP A 425 -8.18 -50.39 -16.82
CA ASP A 425 -7.38 -50.63 -15.62
C ASP A 425 -6.04 -51.37 -15.89
N LYS A 426 -5.03 -51.12 -15.01
CA LYS A 426 -4.29 -52.12 -14.17
C LYS A 426 -2.77 -51.83 -14.02
N ARG A 427 -2.40 -51.49 -12.78
CA ARG A 427 -1.20 -51.84 -11.94
C ARG A 427 0.26 -51.67 -12.45
N PRO A 428 1.24 -51.51 -11.51
CA PRO A 428 2.59 -51.02 -11.80
C PRO A 428 3.68 -52.10 -11.77
N HIS A 429 4.77 -51.91 -12.52
CA HIS A 429 6.10 -52.51 -12.22
C HIS A 429 7.28 -51.73 -12.84
N LYS A 430 8.25 -51.42 -11.95
CA LYS A 430 9.72 -51.25 -12.04
C LYS A 430 10.47 -51.00 -13.38
N ALA A 431 11.30 -49.94 -13.32
CA ALA A 431 12.74 -49.81 -13.62
C ALA A 431 13.32 -50.18 -15.01
N VAL A 432 14.10 -49.25 -15.61
CA VAL A 432 15.57 -49.30 -15.89
C VAL A 432 15.97 -48.16 -16.87
N ARG A 433 17.25 -47.76 -16.78
CA ARG A 433 18.02 -46.69 -17.45
C ARG A 433 18.20 -46.86 -18.97
N GLU A 434 18.57 -45.75 -19.65
CA GLU A 434 19.84 -45.50 -20.38
C GLU A 434 19.70 -44.72 -21.73
N ASP A 435 20.41 -43.59 -21.77
CA ASP A 435 21.07 -42.76 -22.80
C ASP A 435 20.78 -42.78 -24.33
N ALA A 436 20.96 -41.55 -24.89
CA ALA A 436 21.53 -41.14 -26.20
C ALA A 436 20.61 -40.59 -27.34
N ASN A 437 20.69 -39.25 -27.57
CA ASN A 437 21.08 -38.49 -28.79
C ASN A 437 20.84 -39.17 -30.18
N VAL A 438 20.25 -38.62 -31.29
CA VAL A 438 20.06 -37.29 -31.96
C VAL A 438 19.05 -37.50 -33.17
N PRO A 439 18.76 -36.57 -34.13
CA PRO A 439 17.92 -35.35 -34.16
C PRO A 439 16.69 -35.35 -35.14
N ASN A 440 15.99 -34.21 -35.12
CA ASN A 440 15.20 -33.53 -36.19
C ASN A 440 13.79 -34.04 -36.56
N GLU A 441 12.78 -33.31 -36.08
CA GLU A 441 11.73 -32.78 -36.97
C GLU A 441 11.03 -31.56 -36.33
N ALA A 442 10.84 -30.53 -37.17
CA ALA A 442 10.32 -29.23 -36.81
C ALA A 442 8.81 -29.28 -36.44
N ARG A 443 8.46 -28.76 -35.26
CA ARG A 443 7.11 -28.28 -34.98
C ARG A 443 7.17 -26.91 -34.30
N ILE A 444 6.77 -25.92 -35.08
CA ILE A 444 6.46 -24.56 -34.62
C ILE A 444 5.26 -24.69 -33.70
N THR A 445 5.48 -24.46 -32.41
CA THR A 445 4.42 -24.28 -31.42
C THR A 445 4.70 -22.96 -30.72
N SER A 446 4.06 -21.89 -31.18
CA SER A 446 4.07 -20.60 -30.50
C SER A 446 3.14 -20.69 -29.29
N CYS A 447 3.69 -21.00 -28.12
CA CYS A 447 3.03 -20.77 -26.84
C CYS A 447 3.32 -19.32 -26.43
N PHE A 448 2.30 -18.46 -26.43
CA PHE A 448 2.36 -17.20 -25.71
C PHE A 448 2.22 -17.51 -24.21
N GLU A 449 3.29 -17.28 -23.47
CA GLU A 449 3.24 -17.15 -22.02
C GLU A 449 2.54 -15.84 -21.66
N VAL A 450 1.48 -15.94 -20.85
CA VAL A 450 0.86 -14.77 -20.21
C VAL A 450 1.67 -14.49 -18.96
N TRP A 451 2.50 -13.45 -19.04
CA TRP A 451 3.06 -12.79 -17.87
C TRP A 451 1.96 -11.90 -17.28
N TRP A 452 1.62 -12.13 -16.02
CA TRP A 452 0.79 -11.20 -15.25
C TRP A 452 1.64 -9.96 -14.93
N VAL A 453 1.22 -8.80 -15.41
CA VAL A 453 1.74 -7.48 -15.00
C VAL A 453 0.84 -6.92 -13.91
#